data_AF-A0AAW5V302-F1
#
_entry.id   AF-A0AAW5V302-F1
#
_cell.length_a   1.000
_cell.length_b   1.000
_cell.length_c   1.000
_cell.angle_alpha   90.00
_cell.angle_beta   90.00
_cell.angle_gamma   90.00
#
_symmetry.space_group_name_H-M   'P 1'
#
loop_
_entity.id
_entity.type
_entity.pdbx_description
1 polymer ?
#
loop_
_entity_poly.entity_id
_entity_poly.type
_entity_poly.pdbx_seq_one_letter_code
_entity_poly.pdbx_strand_id
1 'polypeptide(L)'
;MTYDINTIYTKYKQLTKKQRQQLLAALQSQGINIVKIETYEYADAPGIKHLFFYFAGDSKKAIPYFMLDKKVWEKLQLCIMSIA
;
A
#
# COMPACT_ATOMS: atom_id res chain seq x y z
N MET A 1 -3.91 -15.72 2.57
CA MET A 1 -5.13 -14.99 3.01
C MET A 1 -5.11 -13.66 2.27
N THR A 2 -6.17 -13.32 1.54
CA THR A 2 -6.25 -12.07 0.77
C THR A 2 -7.31 -11.19 1.39
N TYR A 3 -6.91 -10.04 1.95
CA TYR A 3 -7.85 -9.02 2.41
C TYR A 3 -8.43 -8.28 1.21
N ASP A 4 -9.67 -7.81 1.30
CA ASP A 4 -10.22 -6.94 0.26
C ASP A 4 -9.59 -5.54 0.31
N ILE A 5 -9.70 -4.80 -0.80
CA ILE A 5 -9.08 -3.48 -0.92
C ILE A 5 -9.65 -2.46 0.09
N ASN A 6 -10.91 -2.59 0.50
CA ASN A 6 -11.52 -1.66 1.46
C ASN A 6 -10.90 -1.84 2.84
N THR A 7 -10.68 -3.08 3.28
CA THR A 7 -10.01 -3.37 4.55
C THR A 7 -8.58 -2.82 4.55
N ILE A 8 -7.80 -3.11 3.50
CA ILE A 8 -6.40 -2.64 3.42
C ILE A 8 -6.33 -1.12 3.37
N TYR A 9 -7.16 -0.48 2.53
CA TYR A 9 -7.23 0.98 2.44
C TYR A 9 -7.55 1.61 3.80
N THR A 10 -8.56 1.07 4.50
CA THR A 10 -9.02 1.63 5.77
C THR A 10 -7.93 1.48 6.85
N LYS A 11 -7.31 0.30 6.95
CA LYS A 11 -6.20 0.06 7.88
C LYS A 11 -5.03 1.01 7.59
N TYR A 12 -4.61 1.16 6.33
CA TYR A 12 -3.52 2.07 5.97
C TYR A 12 -3.85 3.54 6.28
N LYS A 13 -5.09 3.98 6.02
CA LYS A 13 -5.54 5.34 6.31
C LYS A 13 -5.49 5.66 7.82
N GLN A 14 -5.76 4.67 8.67
CA GLN A 14 -5.66 4.77 10.14
C GLN A 14 -4.22 4.84 10.66
N LEU A 15 -3.23 4.41 9.88
CA LEU A 15 -1.82 4.46 10.31
C LEU A 15 -1.34 5.90 10.46
N THR A 16 -0.67 6.17 11.58
CA THR A 16 0.08 7.41 11.83
C THR A 16 1.28 7.53 10.90
N LYS A 17 1.85 8.74 10.79
CA LYS A 17 3.07 8.98 10.00
C LYS A 17 4.22 8.06 10.41
N LYS A 18 4.40 7.82 11.72
CA LYS A 18 5.46 6.95 12.24
C LYS A 18 5.23 5.49 11.85
N GLN A 19 4.00 4.99 11.99
CA GLN A 19 3.63 3.64 11.56
C GLN A 19 3.80 3.45 10.05
N ARG A 20 3.48 4.45 9.24
CA ARG A 20 3.73 4.42 7.79
C ARG A 20 5.23 4.35 7.45
N GLN A 21 6.07 5.09 8.18
CA GLN A 21 7.53 4.97 8.03
C GLN A 21 8.04 3.58 8.41
N GLN A 22 7.55 3.00 9.50
CA GLN A 22 7.88 1.63 9.90
C GLN A 22 7.43 0.59 8.87
N LEU A 23 6.23 0.76 8.30
CA LEU A 23 5.72 -0.07 7.21
C LEU A 23 6.66 -0.02 6.00
N LEU A 24 7.07 1.18 5.55
CA LEU A 24 7.98 1.33 4.42
C LEU A 24 9.33 0.66 4.69
N ALA A 25 9.90 0.85 5.89
CA ALA A 25 11.14 0.20 6.27
C ALA A 25 11.02 -1.34 6.29
N ALA A 26 9.90 -1.87 6.81
CA ALA A 26 9.62 -3.31 6.85
C ALA A 26 9.42 -3.92 5.46
N LEU A 27 8.86 -3.16 4.51
CA LEU A 27 8.74 -3.59 3.11
C LEU A 27 10.10 -3.61 2.43
N GLN A 28 10.92 -2.58 2.64
CA GLN A 28 12.27 -2.48 2.09
C GLN A 28 13.19 -3.59 2.60
N SER A 29 13.12 -3.94 3.89
CA SER A 29 13.89 -5.07 4.45
C SER A 29 13.49 -6.42 3.86
N GLN A 30 12.28 -6.55 3.32
CA GLN A 30 11.79 -7.72 2.60
C GLN A 30 12.13 -7.70 1.09
N GLY A 31 12.89 -6.70 0.63
CA GLY A 31 13.26 -6.51 -0.77
C GLY A 31 12.18 -5.83 -1.62
N ILE A 32 11.14 -5.27 -1.00
CA ILE A 32 10.08 -4.53 -1.69
C ILE A 32 10.40 -3.04 -1.60
N ASN A 33 11.02 -2.49 -2.65
CA ASN A 33 11.55 -1.12 -2.68
C ASN A 33 10.46 -0.04 -2.89
N ILE A 34 9.39 -0.08 -2.09
CA ILE A 34 8.35 0.94 -2.06
C ILE A 34 8.80 2.08 -1.17
N VAL A 35 8.63 3.32 -1.66
CA VAL A 35 9.04 4.54 -0.96
C VAL A 35 7.86 5.43 -0.58
N LYS A 36 6.70 5.24 -1.22
CA LYS A 36 5.47 5.97 -0.91
C LYS A 36 4.26 5.12 -1.25
N ILE A 37 3.23 5.24 -0.42
CA ILE A 37 1.91 4.64 -0.64
C ILE A 37 0.88 5.77 -0.55
N GLU A 38 0.05 5.89 -1.57
CA GLU A 38 -0.97 6.92 -1.68
C GLU A 38 -2.37 6.30 -1.77
N THR A 39 -3.28 6.81 -0.95
CA THR A 39 -4.69 6.45 -0.98
C THR A 39 -5.43 7.38 -1.91
N TYR A 40 -6.20 6.83 -2.83
CA TYR A 40 -7.00 7.58 -3.77
C TYR A 40 -8.45 7.09 -3.75
N GLU A 41 -9.39 8.04 -3.83
CA GLU A 41 -10.82 7.80 -3.96
C GLU A 41 -11.33 8.69 -5.10
N TYR A 42 -12.01 8.10 -6.08
CA TYR A 42 -12.52 8.84 -7.23
C TYR A 42 -13.70 9.72 -6.80
N ALA A 43 -13.60 11.03 -7.06
CA ALA A 43 -14.68 11.98 -6.74
C ALA A 43 -15.99 11.64 -7.46
N ASP A 44 -15.88 11.15 -8.70
CA ASP A 44 -17.03 10.80 -9.56
C ASP A 44 -17.62 9.41 -9.23
N ALA A 45 -16.94 8.61 -8.41
CA ALA A 45 -17.39 7.28 -7.99
C ALA A 45 -17.08 7.04 -6.50
N PRO A 46 -17.87 7.64 -5.60
CA PRO A 46 -17.73 7.46 -4.16
C PRO A 46 -17.77 5.97 -3.79
N GLY A 47 -16.81 5.52 -2.98
CA GLY A 47 -16.70 4.11 -2.58
C GLY A 47 -15.72 3.27 -3.41
N ILE A 48 -15.23 3.75 -4.55
CA ILE A 48 -14.14 3.10 -5.28
C ILE A 48 -12.79 3.55 -4.71
N LYS A 49 -12.11 2.64 -3.99
CA LYS A 49 -10.86 2.91 -3.30
C LYS A 49 -9.67 2.29 -4.01
N HIS A 50 -8.60 3.08 -4.16
CA HIS A 50 -7.34 2.64 -4.73
C HIS A 50 -6.16 2.95 -3.83
N LEU A 51 -5.14 2.10 -3.94
CA LEU A 51 -3.81 2.34 -3.40
C LEU A 51 -2.82 2.38 -4.55
N PHE A 52 -2.02 3.43 -4.56
CA PHE A 52 -0.91 3.63 -5.48
C PHE A 52 0.41 3.48 -4.74
N PHE A 53 1.35 2.80 -5.39
CA PHE A 53 2.67 2.48 -4.87
C PHE A 53 3.73 3.11 -5.74
N TYR A 54 4.69 3.76 -5.10
CA TYR A 54 5.84 4.37 -5.75
C TYR A 54 7.08 3.60 -5.35
N PHE A 55 7.88 3.20 -6.34
CA PHE A 55 9.10 2.43 -6.12
C PHE A 55 10.34 3.32 -6.19
N ALA A 56 11.39 2.97 -5.46
CA ALA A 56 12.61 3.79 -5.36
C ALA A 56 13.26 4.10 -6.72
N GLY A 57 13.18 3.19 -7.70
CA GLY A 57 13.73 3.37 -9.04
C GLY A 57 12.85 4.16 -10.01
N ASP A 58 11.56 4.35 -9.70
CA ASP A 58 10.61 5.09 -10.54
C ASP A 58 9.56 5.76 -9.64
N SER A 59 10.03 6.71 -8.83
CA SER A 59 9.20 7.41 -7.85
C SER A 59 8.20 8.39 -8.46
N LYS A 60 8.25 8.59 -9.79
CA LYS A 60 7.27 9.39 -10.54
C LYS A 60 6.09 8.55 -11.02
N LYS A 61 6.27 7.24 -11.15
CA LYS A 61 5.21 6.33 -11.59
C LYS A 61 4.42 5.79 -10.42
N ALA A 62 3.13 6.11 -10.41
CA ALA A 62 2.17 5.52 -9.49
C ALA A 62 1.72 4.16 -10.06
N ILE A 63 2.03 3.08 -9.35
CA ILE A 63 1.58 1.73 -9.72
C ILE A 63 0.35 1.37 -8.89
N PRO A 64 -0.83 1.13 -9.49
CA PRO A 64 -2.01 0.73 -8.74
C PRO A 64 -1.88 -0.71 -8.21
N TYR A 65 -2.51 -1.00 -7.07
CA TYR A 65 -2.40 -2.30 -6.39
C TYR A 65 -2.66 -3.52 -7.28
N PHE A 66 -3.61 -3.43 -8.21
CA PHE A 66 -4.01 -4.53 -9.10
C PHE A 66 -3.02 -4.78 -10.24
N MET A 67 -2.04 -3.88 -10.46
CA MET A 67 -0.94 -4.09 -11.40
C MET A 67 0.32 -4.66 -10.72
N LEU A 68 0.31 -4.84 -9.40
CA LEU A 68 1.43 -5.47 -8.69
C LEU A 68 1.45 -6.98 -8.92
N ASP A 69 2.64 -7.56 -8.88
CA ASP A 69 2.78 -9.01 -8.76
C ASP A 69 2.00 -9.53 -7.55
N LYS A 70 1.24 -10.62 -7.75
CA LYS A 70 0.39 -11.22 -6.71
C LYS A 70 1.16 -11.45 -5.39
N LYS A 71 2.38 -11.97 -5.47
CA LYS A 71 3.23 -12.23 -4.29
C LYS A 71 3.65 -10.95 -3.57
N VAL A 72 3.92 -9.88 -4.33
CA VAL A 72 4.26 -8.57 -3.76
C VAL A 72 3.04 -7.99 -3.06
N TRP A 73 1.87 -8.09 -3.70
CA TRP A 73 0.61 -7.65 -3.12
C TRP A 73 0.28 -8.40 -1.83
N GLU A 74 0.38 -9.73 -1.80
CA GLU A 74 0.14 -10.53 -0.60
C GLU A 74 1.05 -10.12 0.57
N LYS A 75 2.34 -9.91 0.33
CA LYS A 75 3.28 -9.42 1.36
C LYS A 75 2.92 -8.02 1.86
N LEU A 76 2.54 -7.12 0.96
CA LEU A 76 2.07 -5.77 1.30
C LEU A 76 0.86 -5.81 2.21
N GLN A 77 -0.14 -6.61 1.85
CA GLN A 77 -1.35 -6.77 2.63
C GLN A 77 -1.04 -7.23 4.06
N LEU A 78 -0.22 -8.28 4.19
CA LEU A 78 0.20 -8.80 5.50
C LEU A 78 0.94 -7.74 6.32
N CYS A 79 1.86 -7.00 5.69
CA CYS A 79 2.65 -5.99 6.38
C CYS A 79 1.79 -4.81 6.88
N ILE A 80 0.83 -4.34 6.07
CA ILE A 80 -0.11 -3.30 6.48
C ILE A 80 -0.97 -3.78 7.66
N MET A 81 -1.43 -5.03 7.63
CA MET A 81 -2.29 -5.59 8.66
C MET A 81 -1.53 -5.91 9.96
N SER A 82 -0.24 -6.20 9.88
CA SER A 82 0.59 -6.51 11.06
C SER A 82 1.06 -5.28 11.84
N ILE A 83 0.95 -4.08 11.27
CA ILE A 83 1.33 -2.84 11.97
C ILE A 83 0.29 -2.56 13.06
N ALA A 84 0.75 -2.59 14.32
CA ALA A 84 -0.02 -2.23 15.52
C ALA A 84 -0.18 -0.71 15.61
#